data_AF-A0A8T4PFW2-F1
#
_entry.id   AF-A0A8T4PFW2-F1
#
_cell.length_a   1.000
_cell.length_b   1.000
_cell.length_c   1.000
_cell.angle_alpha   90.00
_cell.angle_beta   90.00
_cell.angle_gamma   90.00
#
_symmetry.space_group_name_H-M   'P 1'
#
loop_
_entity.id
_entity.type
_entity.pdbx_description
1 polymer ?
#
loop_
_entity_poly.entity_id
_entity_poly.type
_entity_poly.pdbx_seq_one_letter_code
_entity_poly.pdbx_strand_id
1 'polypeptide(L)'
;MKIKNNYIRNLKKEELSFYGYPVKYRLEDYGRVLGRIKRKAQKEDGILSVYGFGKVSAPGISDIDLIFVLKEGSKLPPLLKKNYIDDDSKYLVFHPFLIFTENIFKNIRYIYPSSDYIKIYGRKISIYMPKKHELKKIKTCLVADTILRHLPVDFLYILLSKKINIRMCLLRLNALSHTFRMFYGISGMKKPVWGKFSRKVKRLRKNWFQMNDDAGKDMLLGLLKESVYISSDFVKEFDAFLSKDKNYLLHVKQRDVLFRGYKARISFAAEWHPDKAISQMISHFIKHKNFYSILPISLLKQLCCYSSAQGRLSRYIRKRLSINCFQEKLDPVLEKRIINLNEQVELANSLKHSHFPCFFPLGYKTERGLKNKMILLYVIITSNSLFRRVLFYIRSTLKKIAIDSF
;
A
#
# COMPACT_ATOMS: atom_id res chain seq x y z
N MET A 1 29.71 0.35 -20.49
CA MET A 1 28.38 0.73 -20.99
C MET A 1 27.74 1.79 -20.07
N LYS A 2 27.97 3.09 -20.36
CA LYS A 2 27.53 4.24 -19.55
C LYS A 2 26.06 4.56 -19.84
N ILE A 3 25.10 4.03 -19.07
CA ILE A 3 23.76 4.61 -19.07
C ILE A 3 23.81 5.88 -18.20
N LYS A 4 24.08 7.04 -18.84
CA LYS A 4 23.74 8.37 -18.32
C LYS A 4 22.21 8.41 -18.18
N ASN A 5 21.70 7.99 -17.02
CA ASN A 5 20.29 7.62 -16.87
C ASN A 5 19.35 8.82 -16.74
N ASN A 6 19.21 9.56 -17.84
CA ASN A 6 18.23 10.64 -17.99
C ASN A 6 16.88 10.14 -18.52
N TYR A 7 16.65 8.82 -18.65
CA TYR A 7 15.40 8.28 -19.21
C TYR A 7 14.16 8.88 -18.53
N ILE A 8 14.12 8.84 -17.20
CA ILE A 8 13.02 9.40 -16.42
C ILE A 8 12.92 10.93 -16.56
N ARG A 9 14.06 11.63 -16.60
CA ARG A 9 14.09 13.09 -16.75
C ARG A 9 13.54 13.51 -18.12
N ASN A 10 13.85 12.75 -19.16
CA ASN A 10 13.52 13.04 -20.56
C ASN A 10 12.13 12.59 -20.99
N LEU A 11 11.42 11.79 -20.18
CA LEU A 11 10.08 11.30 -20.49
C LEU A 11 9.11 12.46 -20.76
N LYS A 12 8.53 12.53 -21.97
CA LYS A 12 7.68 13.68 -22.34
C LYS A 12 6.21 13.42 -22.01
N LYS A 13 5.42 14.49 -21.84
CA LYS A 13 3.99 14.38 -21.49
C LYS A 13 3.20 13.64 -22.57
N GLU A 14 3.57 13.84 -23.83
CA GLU A 14 2.93 13.28 -25.02
C GLU A 14 3.11 11.75 -25.11
N GLU A 15 4.10 11.21 -24.42
CA GLU A 15 4.33 9.76 -24.33
C GLU A 15 3.44 9.07 -23.27
N LEU A 16 2.61 9.82 -22.54
CA LEU A 16 1.89 9.35 -21.36
C LEU A 16 0.38 9.43 -21.54
N SER A 17 -0.31 8.40 -21.07
CA SER A 17 -1.77 8.39 -20.96
C SER A 17 -2.18 8.78 -19.54
N PHE A 18 -2.95 9.86 -19.42
CA PHE A 18 -3.49 10.35 -18.16
C PHE A 18 -4.95 9.93 -17.99
N TYR A 19 -5.29 9.36 -16.83
CA TYR A 19 -6.63 8.89 -16.50
C TYR A 19 -6.89 9.02 -14.98
N GLY A 20 -8.11 8.67 -14.54
CA GLY A 20 -8.46 8.74 -13.11
C GLY A 20 -8.43 10.16 -12.57
N TYR A 21 -8.97 11.10 -13.34
CA TYR A 21 -9.08 12.52 -12.98
C TYR A 21 -9.86 12.66 -11.67
N PRO A 22 -9.37 13.48 -10.72
CA PRO A 22 -10.11 13.79 -9.52
C PRO A 22 -11.47 14.43 -9.85
N VAL A 23 -12.51 13.99 -9.18
CA VAL A 23 -13.85 14.58 -9.20
C VAL A 23 -13.97 15.53 -8.02
N LYS A 24 -14.54 16.72 -8.24
CA LYS A 24 -14.72 17.73 -7.20
C LYS A 24 -15.82 17.28 -6.24
N TYR A 25 -15.50 17.27 -4.95
CA TYR A 25 -16.45 17.02 -3.85
C TYR A 25 -16.30 18.12 -2.81
N ARG A 26 -17.36 18.33 -2.02
CA ARG A 26 -17.35 19.20 -0.85
C ARG A 26 -17.22 18.36 0.43
N LEU A 27 -16.94 18.99 1.57
CA LEU A 27 -16.79 18.26 2.84
C LEU A 27 -18.11 17.61 3.29
N GLU A 28 -19.24 18.23 2.95
CA GLU A 28 -20.58 17.72 3.26
C GLU A 28 -20.84 16.36 2.59
N ASP A 29 -20.26 16.13 1.40
CA ASP A 29 -20.37 14.84 0.71
C ASP A 29 -19.74 13.71 1.50
N TYR A 30 -18.59 13.97 2.11
CA TYR A 30 -17.92 13.02 3.00
C TYR A 30 -18.79 12.74 4.22
N GLY A 31 -19.37 13.78 4.84
CA GLY A 31 -20.30 13.64 5.95
C GLY A 31 -21.53 12.78 5.62
N ARG A 32 -22.13 12.98 4.44
CA ARG A 32 -23.25 12.16 3.95
C ARG A 32 -22.87 10.69 3.80
N VAL A 33 -21.70 10.40 3.21
CA VAL A 33 -21.19 9.02 3.08
C VAL A 33 -20.94 8.39 4.46
N LEU A 34 -20.31 9.11 5.40
CA LEU A 34 -20.10 8.64 6.77
C LEU A 34 -21.43 8.34 7.49
N GLY A 35 -22.45 9.17 7.29
CA GLY A 35 -23.80 8.93 7.80
C GLY A 35 -24.43 7.65 7.23
N ARG A 36 -24.25 7.38 5.94
CA ARG A 36 -24.69 6.11 5.31
C ARG A 36 -23.95 4.91 5.88
N ILE A 37 -22.62 5.00 6.03
CA ILE A 37 -21.80 3.94 6.64
C ILE A 37 -22.31 3.60 8.04
N LYS A 38 -22.54 4.62 8.88
CA LYS A 38 -23.09 4.43 10.23
C LYS A 38 -24.42 3.66 10.19
N ARG A 39 -25.37 4.09 9.35
CA ARG A 39 -26.69 3.44 9.23
C ARG A 39 -26.61 2.00 8.73
N LYS A 40 -25.71 1.67 7.81
CA LYS A 40 -25.55 0.29 7.34
C LYS A 40 -24.85 -0.58 8.38
N ALA A 41 -23.82 -0.06 9.05
CA ALA A 41 -23.11 -0.77 10.11
C ALA A 41 -24.01 -1.09 11.31
N GLN A 42 -24.99 -0.23 11.62
CA GLN A 42 -26.00 -0.46 12.66
C GLN A 42 -26.85 -1.71 12.44
N LYS A 43 -27.03 -2.13 11.18
CA LYS A 43 -27.87 -3.28 10.81
C LYS A 43 -27.10 -4.60 10.80
N GLU A 44 -25.82 -4.58 11.13
CA GLU A 44 -24.90 -5.71 10.99
C GLU A 44 -24.45 -6.19 12.38
N ASP A 45 -25.00 -7.30 12.87
CA ASP A 45 -24.73 -7.78 14.23
C ASP A 45 -23.24 -8.13 14.47
N GLY A 46 -22.50 -8.47 13.41
CA GLY A 46 -21.06 -8.76 13.51
C GLY A 46 -20.16 -7.54 13.76
N ILE A 47 -20.67 -6.31 13.62
CA ILE A 47 -19.87 -5.08 13.69
C ILE A 47 -19.99 -4.44 15.07
N LEU A 48 -18.88 -4.44 15.83
CA LEU A 48 -18.80 -3.75 17.13
C LEU A 48 -18.68 -2.25 16.99
N SER A 49 -17.85 -1.79 16.05
CA SER A 49 -17.52 -0.36 15.91
C SER A 49 -16.97 -0.05 14.52
N VAL A 50 -17.10 1.22 14.12
CA VAL A 50 -16.48 1.76 12.90
C VAL A 50 -15.68 3.00 13.26
N TYR A 51 -14.46 3.08 12.77
CA TYR A 51 -13.55 4.21 12.93
C TYR A 51 -13.12 4.73 11.56
N GLY A 52 -13.00 6.05 11.43
CA GLY A 52 -12.22 6.67 10.37
C GLY A 52 -10.79 6.89 10.85
N PHE A 53 -9.83 6.88 9.92
CA PHE A 53 -8.47 7.34 10.23
C PHE A 53 -7.94 8.29 9.16
N GLY A 54 -7.09 9.22 9.58
CA GLY A 54 -6.61 10.30 8.71
C GLY A 54 -7.58 11.50 8.62
N LYS A 55 -7.24 12.46 7.76
CA LYS A 55 -8.00 13.71 7.59
C LYS A 55 -8.22 14.00 6.11
N VAL A 56 -9.46 14.36 5.76
CA VAL A 56 -9.80 14.91 4.44
C VAL A 56 -9.19 16.30 4.34
N SER A 57 -8.09 16.43 3.60
CA SER A 57 -7.34 17.68 3.44
C SER A 57 -7.46 18.30 2.05
N ALA A 58 -7.87 17.51 1.06
CA ALA A 58 -8.17 17.96 -0.30
C ALA A 58 -9.42 17.21 -0.80
N PRO A 59 -10.62 17.77 -0.58
CA PRO A 59 -11.88 17.17 -1.04
C PRO A 59 -11.82 16.81 -2.53
N GLY A 60 -12.33 15.64 -2.89
CA GLY A 60 -12.27 15.10 -4.26
C GLY A 60 -10.97 14.39 -4.62
N ILE A 61 -9.86 14.64 -3.91
CA ILE A 61 -8.60 13.88 -4.05
C ILE A 61 -8.50 12.87 -2.91
N SER A 62 -8.63 13.34 -1.68
CA SER A 62 -8.67 12.53 -0.46
C SER A 62 -9.83 11.53 -0.51
N ASP A 63 -9.63 10.39 0.12
CA ASP A 63 -10.67 9.39 0.33
C ASP A 63 -10.99 9.22 1.83
N ILE A 64 -11.97 8.37 2.12
CA ILE A 64 -12.40 8.00 3.46
C ILE A 64 -11.78 6.65 3.79
N ASP A 65 -10.76 6.67 4.64
CA ASP A 65 -10.17 5.44 5.15
C ASP A 65 -10.95 4.92 6.37
N LEU A 66 -11.45 3.69 6.29
CA LEU A 66 -12.36 3.10 7.28
C LEU A 66 -11.77 1.84 7.92
N ILE A 67 -12.00 1.73 9.22
CA ILE A 67 -11.71 0.57 10.04
C ILE A 67 -13.03 0.04 10.61
N PHE A 68 -13.35 -1.21 10.29
CA PHE A 68 -14.43 -1.97 10.88
C PHE A 68 -13.86 -2.90 11.94
N VAL A 69 -14.39 -2.79 13.16
CA VAL A 69 -14.04 -3.68 14.27
C VAL A 69 -15.18 -4.67 14.46
N LEU A 70 -14.87 -5.94 14.33
CA LEU A 70 -15.81 -7.05 14.39
C LEU A 70 -15.80 -7.72 15.76
N LYS A 71 -16.91 -8.37 16.11
CA LYS A 71 -16.97 -9.32 17.23
C LYS A 71 -15.97 -10.46 16.99
N GLU A 72 -15.31 -10.94 18.04
CA GLU A 72 -14.45 -12.13 17.94
C GLU A 72 -15.24 -13.32 17.39
N GLY A 73 -14.63 -14.11 16.51
CA GLY A 73 -15.26 -15.27 15.88
C GLY A 73 -16.38 -14.97 14.87
N SER A 74 -16.72 -13.71 14.63
CA SER A 74 -17.79 -13.36 13.68
C SER A 74 -17.42 -13.65 12.21
N LYS A 75 -18.43 -14.01 11.42
CA LYS A 75 -18.30 -14.12 9.96
C LYS A 75 -18.20 -12.74 9.32
N LEU A 76 -17.65 -12.66 8.10
CA LEU A 76 -17.58 -11.41 7.35
C LEU A 76 -19.00 -10.87 7.08
N PRO A 77 -19.36 -9.69 7.63
CA PRO A 77 -20.68 -9.09 7.42
C PRO A 77 -20.95 -8.84 5.92
N PRO A 78 -22.20 -9.03 5.43
CA PRO A 78 -22.60 -8.71 4.06
C PRO A 78 -22.13 -7.34 3.57
N LEU A 79 -22.24 -6.29 4.40
CA LEU A 79 -21.73 -4.94 4.12
C LEU A 79 -20.26 -4.91 3.67
N LEU A 80 -19.43 -5.81 4.22
CA LEU A 80 -17.98 -5.85 3.98
C LEU A 80 -17.58 -6.82 2.88
N LYS A 81 -18.53 -7.46 2.19
CA LYS A 81 -18.24 -8.32 1.02
C LYS A 81 -17.78 -7.50 -0.20
N LYS A 82 -18.14 -6.22 -0.25
CA LYS A 82 -17.68 -5.25 -1.26
C LYS A 82 -16.69 -4.27 -0.60
N ASN A 83 -15.83 -3.66 -1.42
CA ASN A 83 -14.90 -2.61 -0.96
C ASN A 83 -15.54 -1.21 -0.93
N TYR A 84 -16.85 -1.13 -1.08
CA TYR A 84 -17.63 0.10 -1.09
C TYR A 84 -19.03 -0.21 -0.56
N ILE A 85 -19.71 0.82 -0.08
CA ILE A 85 -20.97 0.72 0.65
C ILE A 85 -22.16 0.68 -0.32
N ASP A 86 -22.11 1.55 -1.33
CA ASP A 86 -23.02 1.70 -2.48
C ASP A 86 -22.24 2.37 -3.63
N ASP A 87 -22.80 2.34 -4.84
CA ASP A 87 -22.12 2.87 -6.02
C ASP A 87 -21.78 4.36 -5.87
N ASP A 88 -22.65 5.15 -5.23
CA ASP A 88 -22.43 6.57 -4.94
C ASP A 88 -21.25 6.81 -3.98
N SER A 89 -20.99 5.88 -3.04
CA SER A 89 -19.87 6.00 -2.11
C SER A 89 -18.53 5.58 -2.70
N LYS A 90 -18.52 4.84 -3.82
CA LYS A 90 -17.34 4.14 -4.36
C LYS A 90 -16.19 5.08 -4.68
N TYR A 91 -16.49 6.31 -5.09
CA TYR A 91 -15.45 7.30 -5.33
C TYR A 91 -14.81 7.78 -4.02
N LEU A 92 -15.61 8.08 -2.99
CA LEU A 92 -15.14 8.64 -1.73
C LEU A 92 -14.54 7.57 -0.80
N VAL A 93 -14.99 6.33 -0.89
CA VAL A 93 -14.44 5.15 -0.22
C VAL A 93 -13.60 4.38 -1.23
N PHE A 94 -12.43 4.94 -1.55
CA PHE A 94 -11.60 4.41 -2.61
C PHE A 94 -10.76 3.20 -2.15
N HIS A 95 -10.20 3.27 -0.94
CA HIS A 95 -9.43 2.16 -0.39
C HIS A 95 -10.33 1.07 0.20
N PRO A 96 -9.88 -0.20 0.15
CA PRO A 96 -10.57 -1.28 0.82
C PRO A 96 -10.71 -1.05 2.32
N PHE A 97 -11.79 -1.56 2.90
CA PHE A 97 -12.02 -1.52 4.34
C PHE A 97 -10.91 -2.24 5.11
N LEU A 98 -10.45 -1.62 6.20
CA LEU A 98 -9.62 -2.32 7.17
C LEU A 98 -10.52 -3.06 8.13
N ILE A 99 -10.25 -4.34 8.32
CA ILE A 99 -11.05 -5.21 9.19
C ILE A 99 -10.17 -5.72 10.31
N PHE A 100 -10.65 -5.57 11.53
CA PHE A 100 -9.99 -6.00 12.76
C PHE A 100 -11.01 -6.68 13.65
N THR A 101 -10.57 -7.62 14.49
CA THR A 101 -11.33 -7.95 15.69
C THR A 101 -11.00 -6.97 16.80
N GLU A 102 -11.75 -7.01 17.89
CA GLU A 102 -11.50 -6.14 19.03
C GLU A 102 -10.08 -6.33 19.60
N ASN A 103 -9.61 -7.57 19.74
CA ASN A 103 -8.30 -7.87 20.30
C ASN A 103 -7.16 -7.24 19.49
N ILE A 104 -7.24 -7.35 18.16
CA ILE A 104 -6.23 -6.76 17.27
C ILE A 104 -6.34 -5.23 17.29
N PHE A 105 -7.57 -4.69 17.31
CA PHE A 105 -7.78 -3.24 17.30
C PHE A 105 -7.29 -2.56 18.58
N LYS A 106 -7.41 -3.22 19.75
CA LYS A 106 -6.80 -2.73 21.01
C LYS A 106 -5.30 -2.46 20.87
N ASN A 107 -4.62 -3.22 20.01
CA ASN A 107 -3.19 -3.12 19.75
C ASN A 107 -2.85 -2.44 18.41
N ILE A 108 -3.81 -1.75 17.77
CA ILE A 108 -3.66 -1.18 16.43
C ILE A 108 -2.43 -0.29 16.26
N ARG A 109 -1.96 0.37 17.33
CA ARG A 109 -0.77 1.23 17.31
C ARG A 109 0.54 0.46 17.08
N TYR A 110 0.58 -0.85 17.30
CA TYR A 110 1.70 -1.70 16.87
C TYR A 110 1.71 -1.93 15.36
N ILE A 111 0.62 -1.66 14.64
CA ILE A 111 0.52 -1.74 13.18
C ILE A 111 0.60 -0.33 12.57
N TYR A 112 -0.27 0.58 13.02
CA TYR A 112 -0.40 1.98 12.59
C TYR A 112 -0.20 2.95 13.78
N PRO A 113 1.03 3.37 14.09
CA PRO A 113 1.37 4.14 15.30
C PRO A 113 0.98 5.63 15.24
N SER A 114 0.73 6.17 14.06
CA SER A 114 0.66 7.63 13.81
C SER A 114 -0.73 8.13 13.38
N SER A 115 -1.77 7.33 13.58
CA SER A 115 -3.13 7.65 13.15
C SER A 115 -4.01 8.11 14.31
N ASP A 116 -4.84 9.13 14.04
CA ASP A 116 -5.99 9.45 14.87
C ASP A 116 -7.16 8.56 14.45
N TYR A 117 -7.82 7.94 15.43
CA TYR A 117 -8.94 7.03 15.20
C TYR A 117 -10.24 7.72 15.62
N ILE A 118 -10.99 8.20 14.64
CA ILE A 118 -12.23 8.95 14.87
C ILE A 118 -13.39 7.97 14.85
N LYS A 119 -14.09 7.83 15.97
CA LYS A 119 -15.24 6.91 16.07
C LYS A 119 -16.41 7.43 15.20
N ILE A 120 -16.91 6.58 14.31
CA ILE A 120 -18.08 6.83 13.45
C ILE A 120 -19.32 6.11 14.02
N TYR A 121 -19.16 4.87 14.49
CA TYR A 121 -20.24 4.03 15.00
C TYR A 121 -19.75 3.09 16.11
N GLY A 122 -20.68 2.68 17.00
CA GLY A 122 -20.47 1.64 18.00
C GLY A 122 -19.84 2.12 19.31
N ARG A 123 -19.34 1.15 20.08
CA ARG A 123 -18.70 1.42 21.38
C ARG A 123 -17.29 1.98 21.21
N LYS A 124 -16.81 2.73 22.21
CA LYS A 124 -15.41 3.18 22.22
C LYS A 124 -14.54 1.99 22.65
N ILE A 125 -13.52 1.67 21.87
CA ILE A 125 -12.54 0.63 22.20
C ILE A 125 -11.30 1.31 22.77
N SER A 126 -10.84 0.82 23.92
CA SER A 126 -9.61 1.32 24.53
C SER A 126 -8.40 0.83 23.71
N ILE A 127 -7.65 1.77 23.13
CA ILE A 127 -6.46 1.48 22.34
C ILE A 127 -5.24 1.63 23.24
N TYR A 128 -4.42 0.59 23.31
CA TYR A 128 -3.14 0.63 24.01
C TYR A 128 -2.21 1.66 23.40
N MET A 129 -1.59 2.50 24.25
CA MET A 129 -0.59 3.47 23.85
C MET A 129 0.81 2.93 24.16
N PRO A 130 1.63 2.58 23.15
CA PRO A 130 3.01 2.19 23.38
C PRO A 130 3.83 3.32 23.98
N LYS A 131 4.83 2.96 24.79
CA LYS A 131 5.77 3.92 25.38
C LYS A 131 6.54 4.65 24.27
N LYS A 132 7.10 5.84 24.58
CA LYS A 132 7.82 6.69 23.60
C LYS A 132 8.91 5.94 22.83
N HIS A 133 9.70 5.10 23.52
CA HIS A 133 10.77 4.32 22.87
C HIS A 133 10.21 3.20 21.97
N GLU A 134 9.11 2.55 22.37
CA GLU A 134 8.42 1.56 21.54
C GLU A 134 7.83 2.23 20.28
N LEU A 135 7.17 3.39 20.43
CA LEU A 135 6.65 4.16 19.31
C LEU A 135 7.74 4.52 18.30
N LYS A 136 8.95 4.87 18.76
CA LYS A 136 10.09 5.12 17.87
C LYS A 136 10.44 3.86 17.08
N LYS A 137 10.58 2.71 17.73
CA LYS A 137 10.85 1.41 17.07
C LYS A 137 9.76 1.02 16.06
N ILE A 138 8.48 1.11 16.45
CA ILE A 138 7.35 0.78 15.58
C ILE A 138 7.32 1.69 14.34
N LYS A 139 7.58 2.99 14.51
CA LYS A 139 7.69 3.95 13.40
C LYS A 139 8.88 3.65 12.49
N THR A 140 10.03 3.27 13.05
CA THR A 140 11.19 2.80 12.25
C THR A 140 10.80 1.62 11.37
N CYS A 141 10.13 0.59 11.93
CA CYS A 141 9.64 -0.55 11.17
C CYS A 141 8.64 -0.12 10.09
N LEU A 142 7.73 0.81 10.38
CA LEU A 142 6.76 1.28 9.38
C LEU A 142 7.43 2.07 8.23
N VAL A 143 8.49 2.82 8.50
CA VAL A 143 9.30 3.47 7.44
C VAL A 143 10.00 2.40 6.60
N ALA A 144 10.63 1.40 7.23
CA ALA A 144 11.25 0.28 6.52
C ALA A 144 10.23 -0.48 5.64
N ASP A 145 9.06 -0.80 6.20
CA ASP A 145 7.95 -1.43 5.47
C ASP A 145 7.48 -0.55 4.30
N THR A 146 7.50 0.76 4.44
CA THR A 146 7.13 1.69 3.36
C THR A 146 8.17 1.67 2.24
N ILE A 147 9.45 1.64 2.57
CA ILE A 147 10.53 1.54 1.59
C ILE A 147 10.45 0.21 0.85
N LEU A 148 10.46 -0.90 1.58
CA LEU A 148 10.41 -2.26 1.02
C LEU A 148 9.25 -2.46 0.04
N ARG A 149 8.11 -1.78 0.28
CA ARG A 149 6.90 -1.92 -0.53
C ARG A 149 6.80 -0.92 -1.68
N HIS A 150 7.26 0.31 -1.50
CA HIS A 150 6.87 1.42 -2.38
C HIS A 150 8.04 2.22 -2.93
N LEU A 151 9.18 2.32 -2.23
CA LEU A 151 10.22 3.29 -2.59
C LEU A 151 11.49 2.60 -3.11
N PRO A 152 12.08 3.06 -4.22
CA PRO A 152 11.55 4.05 -5.19
C PRO A 152 10.60 3.43 -6.24
N VAL A 153 10.35 2.11 -6.15
CA VAL A 153 9.79 1.29 -7.23
C VAL A 153 8.40 1.72 -7.71
N ASP A 154 7.52 2.23 -6.84
CA ASP A 154 6.18 2.67 -7.26
C ASP A 154 6.24 3.85 -8.24
N PHE A 155 7.15 4.79 -8.02
CA PHE A 155 7.29 5.95 -8.90
C PHE A 155 7.91 5.56 -10.24
N LEU A 156 8.87 4.62 -10.24
CA LEU A 156 9.37 4.00 -11.45
C LEU A 156 8.25 3.25 -12.18
N TYR A 157 7.41 2.51 -11.45
CA TYR A 157 6.25 1.81 -12.03
C TYR A 157 5.31 2.75 -12.76
N ILE A 158 4.91 3.82 -12.08
CA ILE A 158 3.99 4.83 -12.62
C ILE A 158 4.56 5.40 -13.93
N LEU A 159 5.82 5.83 -13.93
CA LEU A 159 6.44 6.49 -15.08
C LEU A 159 6.74 5.52 -16.23
N LEU A 160 7.30 4.35 -15.93
CA LEU A 160 7.71 3.38 -16.94
C LEU A 160 6.52 2.63 -17.57
N SER A 161 5.39 2.53 -16.86
CA SER A 161 4.14 1.99 -17.43
C SER A 161 3.48 2.92 -18.45
N LYS A 162 3.91 4.19 -18.51
CA LYS A 162 3.32 5.26 -19.33
C LYS A 162 1.83 5.53 -19.07
N LYS A 163 1.28 5.02 -17.95
CA LYS A 163 -0.14 5.13 -17.57
C LYS A 163 -0.26 5.84 -16.22
N ILE A 164 -0.63 7.11 -16.24
CA ILE A 164 -0.70 7.98 -15.08
C ILE A 164 -2.14 8.08 -14.56
N ASN A 165 -2.44 7.36 -13.47
CA ASN A 165 -3.67 7.59 -12.72
C ASN A 165 -3.49 8.83 -11.83
N ILE A 166 -4.11 9.95 -12.19
CA ILE A 166 -3.89 11.26 -11.57
C ILE A 166 -4.21 11.23 -10.07
N ARG A 167 -5.43 10.81 -9.69
CA ARG A 167 -5.84 10.78 -8.28
C ARG A 167 -4.90 9.91 -7.45
N MET A 168 -4.54 8.74 -7.95
CA MET A 168 -3.60 7.85 -7.27
C MET A 168 -2.22 8.46 -7.12
N CYS A 169 -1.71 9.13 -8.15
CA CYS A 169 -0.42 9.80 -8.09
C CYS A 169 -0.42 10.93 -7.03
N LEU A 170 -1.47 11.74 -6.98
CA LEU A 170 -1.62 12.79 -5.96
C LEU A 170 -1.66 12.22 -4.53
N LEU A 171 -2.32 11.08 -4.33
CA LEU A 171 -2.33 10.36 -3.05
C LEU A 171 -0.94 9.81 -2.71
N ARG A 172 -0.24 9.18 -3.67
CA ARG A 172 1.11 8.61 -3.49
C ARG A 172 2.16 9.66 -3.19
N LEU A 173 2.14 10.79 -3.89
CA LEU A 173 3.03 11.93 -3.64
C LEU A 173 2.88 12.45 -2.21
N ASN A 174 1.64 12.57 -1.73
CA ASN A 174 1.39 13.00 -0.36
C ASN A 174 1.80 11.94 0.67
N ALA A 175 1.59 10.66 0.37
CA ALA A 175 2.07 9.57 1.22
C ALA A 175 3.58 9.65 1.43
N LEU A 176 4.36 9.96 0.38
CA LEU A 176 5.80 10.21 0.50
C LEU A 176 6.12 11.40 1.44
N SER A 177 5.37 12.50 1.36
CA SER A 177 5.51 13.62 2.30
C SER A 177 5.22 13.22 3.76
N HIS A 178 4.27 12.31 4.00
CA HIS A 178 4.02 11.76 5.33
C HIS A 178 5.17 10.87 5.82
N THR A 179 5.78 10.08 4.93
CA THR A 179 6.96 9.27 5.24
C THR A 179 8.14 10.14 5.67
N PHE A 180 8.39 11.26 5.00
CA PHE A 180 9.42 12.22 5.42
C PHE A 180 9.17 12.76 6.83
N ARG A 181 7.92 13.14 7.14
CA ARG A 181 7.55 13.61 8.48
C ARG A 181 7.72 12.52 9.54
N MET A 182 7.37 11.29 9.21
CA MET A 182 7.54 10.15 10.11
C MET A 182 9.02 9.91 10.42
N PHE A 183 9.87 9.94 9.38
CA PHE A 183 11.31 9.80 9.56
C PHE A 183 11.90 10.93 10.40
N TYR A 184 11.54 12.19 10.13
CA TYR A 184 11.92 13.31 10.99
C TYR A 184 11.55 13.08 12.46
N GLY A 185 10.34 12.55 12.72
CA GLY A 185 9.88 12.25 14.07
C GLY A 185 10.67 11.14 14.80
N ILE A 186 11.42 10.29 14.08
CA ILE A 186 12.25 9.24 14.69
C ILE A 186 13.74 9.55 14.70
N SER A 187 14.25 10.27 13.70
CA SER A 187 15.68 10.56 13.54
C SER A 187 16.06 11.99 13.93
N GLY A 188 15.10 12.91 14.00
CA GLY A 188 15.37 14.35 14.11
C GLY A 188 15.92 14.98 12.82
N MET A 189 16.15 14.19 11.76
CA MET A 189 16.76 14.65 10.52
C MET A 189 15.78 15.46 9.69
N LYS A 190 16.18 16.68 9.32
CA LYS A 190 15.49 17.54 8.35
C LYS A 190 16.39 17.73 7.14
N LYS A 191 15.85 17.46 5.94
CA LYS A 191 16.46 17.91 4.69
C LYS A 191 15.60 18.99 4.03
N PRO A 192 16.16 20.18 3.71
CA PRO A 192 15.41 21.24 3.03
C PRO A 192 14.73 20.79 1.72
N VAL A 193 15.38 19.90 0.96
CA VAL A 193 14.84 19.37 -0.30
C VAL A 193 13.53 18.59 -0.09
N TRP A 194 13.44 17.77 0.96
CA TRP A 194 12.20 17.03 1.30
C TRP A 194 11.07 17.97 1.72
N GLY A 195 11.40 19.05 2.44
CA GLY A 195 10.45 20.09 2.81
C GLY A 195 9.95 20.89 1.62
N LYS A 196 10.84 21.25 0.67
CA LYS A 196 10.48 21.92 -0.59
C LYS A 196 9.56 21.05 -1.44
N PHE A 197 9.92 19.78 -1.61
CA PHE A 197 9.08 18.80 -2.32
C PHE A 197 7.69 18.68 -1.69
N SER A 198 7.60 18.48 -0.37
CA SER A 198 6.31 18.33 0.33
C SER A 198 5.41 19.57 0.19
N ARG A 199 6.00 20.78 0.16
CA ARG A 199 5.26 22.02 -0.12
C ARG A 199 4.72 22.07 -1.55
N LYS A 200 5.51 21.67 -2.55
CA LYS A 200 5.04 21.59 -3.95
C LYS A 200 3.87 20.60 -4.08
N VAL A 201 3.97 19.42 -3.45
CA VAL A 201 2.89 18.41 -3.42
C VAL A 201 1.63 18.97 -2.78
N LYS A 202 1.75 19.61 -1.61
CA LYS A 202 0.61 20.24 -0.92
C LYS A 202 -0.05 21.31 -1.79
N ARG A 203 0.76 22.14 -2.48
CA ARG A 203 0.25 23.18 -3.39
C ARG A 203 -0.49 22.58 -4.58
N LEU A 204 0.09 21.59 -5.25
CA LEU A 204 -0.57 20.90 -6.37
C LEU A 204 -1.93 20.33 -5.95
N ARG A 205 -1.98 19.62 -4.81
CA ARG A 205 -3.22 19.04 -4.30
C ARG A 205 -4.27 20.09 -3.94
N LYS A 206 -3.87 21.18 -3.30
CA LYS A 206 -4.80 22.26 -2.88
C LYS A 206 -5.42 22.94 -4.09
N ASN A 207 -4.62 23.16 -5.13
CA ASN A 207 -4.99 23.98 -6.28
C ASN A 207 -5.45 23.17 -7.50
N TRP A 208 -5.50 21.84 -7.41
CA TRP A 208 -5.75 20.96 -8.56
C TRP A 208 -7.00 21.36 -9.36
N PHE A 209 -8.11 21.64 -8.68
CA PHE A 209 -9.39 21.98 -9.31
C PHE A 209 -9.47 23.43 -9.81
N GLN A 210 -8.46 24.26 -9.53
CA GLN A 210 -8.35 25.64 -9.98
C GLN A 210 -7.32 25.78 -11.11
N MET A 211 -6.53 24.74 -11.38
CA MET A 211 -5.55 24.73 -12.45
C MET A 211 -6.22 24.30 -13.76
N ASN A 212 -5.73 24.82 -14.88
CA ASN A 212 -6.03 24.20 -16.17
C ASN A 212 -5.39 22.80 -16.23
N ASP A 213 -5.99 21.92 -17.01
CA ASP A 213 -5.63 20.50 -17.07
C ASP A 213 -4.16 20.28 -17.45
N ASP A 214 -3.64 21.06 -18.40
CA ASP A 214 -2.26 20.90 -18.86
C ASP A 214 -1.22 21.30 -17.82
N ALA A 215 -1.38 22.47 -17.18
CA ALA A 215 -0.51 22.90 -16.10
C ALA A 215 -0.55 21.92 -14.91
N GLY A 216 -1.74 21.38 -14.61
CA GLY A 216 -1.91 20.33 -13.60
C GLY A 216 -1.11 19.07 -13.92
N LYS A 217 -1.21 18.58 -15.17
CA LYS A 217 -0.46 17.41 -15.66
C LYS A 217 1.05 17.65 -15.68
N ASP A 218 1.51 18.83 -16.11
CA ASP A 218 2.93 19.16 -16.15
C ASP A 218 3.54 19.22 -14.75
N MET A 219 2.86 19.86 -13.80
CA MET A 219 3.28 19.88 -12.40
C MET A 219 3.28 18.47 -11.78
N LEU A 220 2.27 17.65 -12.08
CA LEU A 220 2.20 16.27 -11.62
C LEU A 220 3.37 15.45 -12.16
N LEU A 221 3.63 15.52 -13.46
CA LEU A 221 4.73 14.79 -14.11
C LEU A 221 6.09 15.21 -13.54
N GLY A 222 6.32 16.52 -13.37
CA GLY A 222 7.53 17.04 -12.75
C GLY A 222 7.75 16.47 -11.34
N LEU A 223 6.70 16.44 -10.51
CA LEU A 223 6.78 15.86 -9.17
C LEU A 223 6.98 14.34 -9.18
N LEU A 224 6.38 13.61 -10.12
CA LEU A 224 6.59 12.17 -10.25
C LEU A 224 8.04 11.85 -10.63
N LYS A 225 8.62 12.60 -11.57
CA LYS A 225 10.04 12.47 -11.93
C LYS A 225 10.96 12.79 -10.74
N GLU A 226 10.70 13.89 -10.04
CA GLU A 226 11.42 14.28 -8.81
C GLU A 226 11.30 13.19 -7.73
N SER A 227 10.15 12.51 -7.64
CA SER A 227 9.87 11.48 -6.64
C SER A 227 10.78 10.27 -6.72
N VAL A 228 11.21 9.86 -7.93
CA VAL A 228 12.14 8.74 -8.11
C VAL A 228 13.46 9.00 -7.39
N TYR A 229 14.04 10.18 -7.62
CA TYR A 229 15.35 10.53 -7.07
C TYR A 229 15.27 10.90 -5.59
N ILE A 230 14.24 11.67 -5.18
CA ILE A 230 14.09 12.08 -3.79
C ILE A 230 13.75 10.90 -2.86
N SER A 231 13.01 9.90 -3.36
CA SER A 231 12.75 8.69 -2.59
C SER A 231 14.00 7.80 -2.49
N SER A 232 14.86 7.77 -3.51
CA SER A 232 16.15 7.08 -3.43
C SER A 232 17.14 7.77 -2.47
N ASP A 233 17.21 9.11 -2.49
CA ASP A 233 17.93 9.90 -1.47
C ASP A 233 17.39 9.61 -0.06
N PHE A 234 16.07 9.54 0.10
CA PHE A 234 15.46 9.16 1.36
C PHE A 234 15.85 7.76 1.82
N VAL A 235 15.89 6.77 0.91
CA VAL A 235 16.34 5.41 1.22
C VAL A 235 17.79 5.42 1.70
N LYS A 236 18.67 6.20 1.06
CA LYS A 236 20.07 6.37 1.48
C LYS A 236 20.18 6.90 2.92
N GLU A 237 19.42 7.93 3.25
CA GLU A 237 19.44 8.51 4.60
C GLU A 237 18.85 7.58 5.65
N PHE A 238 17.80 6.83 5.29
CA PHE A 238 17.22 5.85 6.19
C PHE A 238 18.17 4.67 6.43
N ASP A 239 18.87 4.21 5.40
CA ASP A 239 19.93 3.18 5.49
C ASP A 239 21.08 3.63 6.41
N ALA A 240 21.57 4.86 6.23
CA ALA A 240 22.57 5.44 7.13
C ALA A 240 22.07 5.56 8.58
N PHE A 241 20.77 5.84 8.77
CA PHE A 241 20.14 5.85 10.09
C PHE A 241 20.08 4.45 10.72
N LEU A 242 19.69 3.42 9.96
CA LEU A 242 19.66 2.04 10.44
C LEU A 242 21.08 1.54 10.80
N SER A 243 22.07 1.88 9.99
CA SER A 243 23.46 1.42 10.15
C SER A 243 24.13 1.95 11.43
N LYS A 244 23.59 3.01 12.04
CA LYS A 244 24.05 3.52 13.35
C LYS A 244 23.58 2.66 14.52
N ASP A 245 22.50 1.90 14.34
CA ASP A 245 21.96 1.02 15.38
C ASP A 245 22.57 -0.37 15.21
N LYS A 246 23.39 -0.80 16.18
CA LYS A 246 24.03 -2.12 16.18
C LYS A 246 23.01 -3.26 16.07
N ASN A 247 21.77 -3.05 16.53
CA ASN A 247 20.71 -4.05 16.42
C ASN A 247 20.20 -4.27 14.98
N TYR A 248 20.47 -3.33 14.08
CA TYR A 248 20.11 -3.40 12.66
C TYR A 248 21.25 -3.88 11.76
N LEU A 249 22.44 -4.11 12.31
CA LEU A 249 23.53 -4.72 11.58
C LEU A 249 23.22 -6.19 11.31
N LEU A 250 23.41 -6.61 10.06
CA LEU A 250 23.34 -8.00 9.66
C LEU A 250 24.72 -8.48 9.22
N HIS A 251 25.17 -9.59 9.79
CA HIS A 251 26.34 -10.30 9.30
C HIS A 251 25.91 -11.30 8.21
N VAL A 252 25.65 -10.81 7.01
CA VAL A 252 25.35 -11.69 5.86
C VAL A 252 26.64 -11.97 5.10
N LYS A 253 27.05 -13.24 5.02
CA LYS A 253 28.21 -13.67 4.22
C LYS A 253 27.97 -13.54 2.71
N GLN A 254 26.70 -13.57 2.29
CA GLN A 254 26.30 -13.49 0.88
C GLN A 254 26.16 -12.02 0.42
N ARG A 255 26.75 -11.70 -0.73
CA ARG A 255 26.79 -10.33 -1.28
C ARG A 255 25.43 -9.79 -1.74
N ASP A 256 24.56 -10.67 -2.26
CA ASP A 256 23.23 -10.32 -2.74
C ASP A 256 22.18 -11.27 -2.18
N VAL A 257 21.16 -10.71 -1.51
CA VAL A 257 20.03 -11.47 -0.96
C VAL A 257 18.76 -11.09 -1.71
N LEU A 258 17.92 -12.09 -2.00
CA LEU A 258 16.69 -11.92 -2.76
C LEU A 258 15.47 -12.13 -1.88
N PHE A 259 14.47 -11.27 -2.06
CA PHE A 259 13.09 -11.53 -1.63
C PHE A 259 12.19 -11.70 -2.85
N ARG A 260 11.56 -12.87 -2.98
CA ARG A 260 10.70 -13.27 -4.12
C ARG A 260 9.22 -13.21 -3.75
N GLY A 261 8.73 -12.02 -3.41
CA GLY A 261 7.31 -11.76 -3.18
C GLY A 261 6.48 -11.81 -4.46
N TYR A 262 5.18 -12.06 -4.34
CA TYR A 262 4.27 -12.12 -5.50
C TYR A 262 4.11 -10.76 -6.20
N LYS A 263 4.16 -9.65 -5.46
CA LYS A 263 4.12 -8.29 -6.01
C LYS A 263 5.43 -7.52 -5.91
N ALA A 264 6.25 -7.84 -4.90
CA ALA A 264 7.51 -7.17 -4.64
C ALA A 264 8.64 -8.20 -4.79
N ARG A 265 9.50 -7.99 -5.79
CA ARG A 265 10.78 -8.68 -5.91
C ARG A 265 11.88 -7.70 -5.54
N ILE A 266 12.75 -8.08 -4.62
CA ILE A 266 13.76 -7.18 -4.05
C ILE A 266 15.12 -7.86 -4.07
N SER A 267 16.13 -7.18 -4.61
CA SER A 267 17.56 -7.42 -4.33
C SER A 267 17.99 -6.54 -3.18
N PHE A 268 18.70 -7.13 -2.24
CA PHE A 268 19.43 -6.41 -1.21
C PHE A 268 20.92 -6.44 -1.55
N ALA A 269 21.52 -5.26 -1.72
CA ALA A 269 22.92 -5.09 -2.09
C ALA A 269 23.72 -4.52 -0.92
N ALA A 270 24.89 -5.11 -0.64
CA ALA A 270 25.80 -4.60 0.38
C ALA A 270 26.41 -3.24 -0.01
N GLU A 271 26.88 -3.13 -1.25
CA GLU A 271 27.37 -1.87 -1.84
C GLU A 271 26.27 -1.20 -2.66
N TRP A 272 25.31 -0.61 -1.97
CA TRP A 272 24.17 0.03 -2.60
C TRP A 272 24.46 1.49 -2.95
N HIS A 273 24.31 1.84 -4.23
CA HIS A 273 24.43 3.21 -4.72
C HIS A 273 23.11 3.64 -5.39
N PRO A 274 22.50 4.78 -4.98
CA PRO A 274 21.21 5.25 -5.49
C PRO A 274 21.09 5.25 -7.03
N ASP A 275 22.06 5.86 -7.71
CA ASP A 275 22.00 6.06 -9.16
C ASP A 275 22.20 4.74 -9.93
N LYS A 276 23.08 3.87 -9.42
CA LYS A 276 23.32 2.53 -9.98
C LYS A 276 22.07 1.66 -9.81
N ALA A 277 21.45 1.68 -8.63
CA ALA A 277 20.23 0.95 -8.33
C ALA A 277 19.07 1.40 -9.23
N ILE A 278 18.78 2.71 -9.32
CA ILE A 278 17.77 3.25 -10.24
C ILE A 278 18.06 2.79 -11.68
N SER A 279 19.32 2.86 -12.09
CA SER A 279 19.70 2.51 -13.45
C SER A 279 19.47 1.05 -13.80
N GLN A 280 19.80 0.15 -12.88
CA GLN A 280 19.57 -1.27 -13.01
C GLN A 280 18.07 -1.59 -12.98
N MET A 281 17.28 -0.94 -12.11
CA MET A 281 15.83 -1.13 -12.06
C MET A 281 15.14 -0.72 -13.37
N ILE A 282 15.51 0.44 -13.95
CA ILE A 282 15.01 0.89 -15.25
C ILE A 282 15.40 -0.10 -16.35
N SER A 283 16.67 -0.48 -16.41
CA SER A 283 17.17 -1.41 -17.44
C SER A 283 16.48 -2.77 -17.37
N HIS A 284 16.25 -3.28 -16.14
CA HIS A 284 15.52 -4.51 -15.91
C HIS A 284 14.09 -4.42 -16.41
N PHE A 285 13.38 -3.34 -16.09
CA PHE A 285 12.01 -3.16 -16.57
C PHE A 285 11.94 -3.06 -18.10
N ILE A 286 12.84 -2.30 -18.72
CA ILE A 286 12.87 -2.16 -20.18
C ILE A 286 13.03 -3.53 -20.85
N LYS A 287 13.95 -4.36 -20.33
CA LYS A 287 14.27 -5.69 -20.86
C LYS A 287 13.21 -6.75 -20.57
N HIS A 288 12.67 -6.80 -19.35
CA HIS A 288 11.85 -7.92 -18.88
C HIS A 288 10.37 -7.59 -18.67
N LYS A 289 9.99 -6.30 -18.80
CA LYS A 289 8.63 -5.78 -18.57
C LYS A 289 8.04 -6.15 -17.20
N ASN A 290 8.89 -6.42 -16.22
CA ASN A 290 8.50 -6.64 -14.84
C ASN A 290 9.34 -5.75 -13.90
N PHE A 291 8.82 -5.52 -12.70
CA PHE A 291 9.45 -4.62 -11.73
C PHE A 291 10.23 -5.38 -10.68
N TYR A 292 11.37 -4.80 -10.36
CA TYR A 292 12.34 -5.33 -9.43
C TYR A 292 12.91 -4.15 -8.64
N SER A 293 12.94 -4.27 -7.31
CA SER A 293 13.50 -3.25 -6.43
C SER A 293 14.93 -3.63 -6.08
N ILE A 294 15.84 -2.65 -6.04
CA ILE A 294 17.22 -2.83 -5.58
C ILE A 294 17.41 -1.90 -4.40
N LEU A 295 17.60 -2.48 -3.22
CA LEU A 295 17.62 -1.79 -1.93
C LEU A 295 18.91 -2.10 -1.15
N PRO A 296 19.31 -1.25 -0.19
CA PRO A 296 20.47 -1.50 0.66
C PRO A 296 20.25 -2.70 1.59
N ILE A 297 21.33 -3.41 1.89
CA ILE A 297 21.31 -4.64 2.70
C ILE A 297 20.78 -4.43 4.13
N SER A 298 20.89 -3.24 4.72
CA SER A 298 20.37 -2.96 6.06
C SER A 298 18.86 -3.21 6.19
N LEU A 299 18.10 -2.97 5.11
CA LEU A 299 16.65 -3.17 5.08
C LEU A 299 16.24 -4.65 5.12
N LEU A 300 17.16 -5.56 4.81
CA LEU A 300 16.92 -7.00 4.90
C LEU A 300 16.61 -7.43 6.34
N LYS A 301 17.17 -6.73 7.35
CA LYS A 301 16.97 -7.05 8.77
C LYS A 301 15.49 -7.10 9.11
N GLN A 302 14.70 -6.17 8.58
CA GLN A 302 13.26 -6.12 8.80
C GLN A 302 12.56 -7.41 8.35
N LEU A 303 12.93 -7.94 7.17
CA LEU A 303 12.38 -9.19 6.66
C LEU A 303 12.89 -10.41 7.42
N CYS A 304 14.17 -10.42 7.81
CA CYS A 304 14.74 -11.48 8.65
C CYS A 304 13.99 -11.56 9.99
N CYS A 305 13.81 -10.45 10.71
CA CYS A 305 13.03 -10.43 11.95
C CYS A 305 11.59 -10.90 11.73
N TYR A 306 10.91 -10.41 10.69
CA TYR A 306 9.56 -10.88 10.37
C TYR A 306 9.52 -12.39 10.09
N SER A 307 10.58 -12.96 9.50
CA SER A 307 10.66 -14.40 9.20
C SER A 307 10.91 -15.29 10.42
N SER A 308 11.47 -14.72 11.49
CA SER A 308 11.86 -15.45 12.72
C SER A 308 10.68 -15.81 13.61
N ALA A 309 9.61 -15.03 13.60
CA ALA A 309 8.43 -15.33 14.40
C ALA A 309 7.62 -16.52 13.83
N GLN A 310 6.66 -16.98 14.62
CA GLN A 310 5.65 -17.93 14.17
C GLN A 310 4.50 -17.23 13.43
N GLY A 311 3.75 -18.02 12.66
CA GLY A 311 2.55 -17.56 11.96
C GLY A 311 2.69 -17.51 10.43
N ARG A 312 1.56 -17.26 9.77
CA ARG A 312 1.40 -17.37 8.31
C ARG A 312 2.13 -16.30 7.53
N LEU A 313 2.20 -15.06 8.04
CA LEU A 313 3.04 -14.01 7.43
C LEU A 313 4.52 -14.39 7.53
N SER A 314 4.97 -14.77 8.73
CA SER A 314 6.37 -15.07 8.98
C SER A 314 6.85 -16.25 8.14
N ARG A 315 6.03 -17.30 8.03
CA ARG A 315 6.27 -18.43 7.09
C ARG A 315 6.27 -18.00 5.63
N TYR A 316 5.38 -17.09 5.22
CA TYR A 316 5.34 -16.58 3.84
C TYR A 316 6.64 -15.85 3.48
N ILE A 317 7.14 -15.00 4.38
CA ILE A 317 8.39 -14.24 4.19
C ILE A 317 9.58 -15.19 4.17
N ARG A 318 9.67 -16.11 5.15
CA ARG A 318 10.74 -17.10 5.25
C ARG A 318 10.92 -17.91 3.97
N LYS A 319 9.83 -18.43 3.40
CA LYS A 319 9.86 -19.23 2.14
C LYS A 319 10.28 -18.43 0.91
N ARG A 320 10.38 -17.10 1.00
CA ARG A 320 10.65 -16.20 -0.14
C ARG A 320 11.94 -15.41 -0.01
N LEU A 321 12.62 -15.53 1.13
CA LEU A 321 14.00 -15.06 1.27
C LEU A 321 14.94 -16.12 0.68
N SER A 322 15.98 -15.69 -0.02
CA SER A 322 17.02 -16.59 -0.52
C SER A 322 18.01 -17.05 0.55
N ILE A 323 17.87 -16.53 1.77
CA ILE A 323 18.67 -16.90 2.93
C ILE A 323 17.76 -17.39 4.05
N ASN A 324 18.32 -18.18 4.96
CA ASN A 324 17.64 -18.56 6.18
C ASN A 324 18.05 -17.61 7.33
N CYS A 325 17.15 -16.71 7.74
CA CYS A 325 17.34 -15.90 8.95
C CYS A 325 16.55 -16.43 10.15
N PHE A 326 16.03 -17.67 10.09
CA PHE A 326 15.20 -18.25 11.15
C PHE A 326 16.04 -18.55 12.39
N GLN A 327 16.28 -17.52 13.22
CA GLN A 327 16.88 -17.55 14.56
C GLN A 327 17.25 -16.15 15.09
N GLU A 328 16.98 -15.07 14.34
CA GLU A 328 17.20 -13.71 14.85
C GLU A 328 16.46 -13.50 16.18
N LYS A 329 17.21 -13.12 17.23
CA LYS A 329 16.64 -12.72 18.52
C LYS A 329 15.74 -11.52 18.30
N LEU A 330 14.45 -11.68 18.60
CA LEU A 330 13.47 -10.61 18.42
C LEU A 330 13.49 -9.67 19.63
N ASP A 331 13.51 -8.38 19.32
CA ASP A 331 13.17 -7.35 20.30
C ASP A 331 11.68 -7.51 20.70
N PRO A 332 11.32 -7.37 21.99
CA PRO A 332 9.93 -7.57 22.44
C PRO A 332 8.89 -6.68 21.75
N VAL A 333 9.27 -5.44 21.39
CA VAL A 333 8.36 -4.51 20.69
C VAL A 333 8.10 -5.00 19.27
N LEU A 334 9.15 -5.48 18.61
CA LEU A 334 9.08 -6.03 17.27
C LEU A 334 8.30 -7.35 17.24
N GLU A 335 8.54 -8.23 18.22
CA GLU A 335 7.78 -9.47 18.38
C GLU A 335 6.29 -9.18 18.53
N LYS A 336 5.91 -8.28 19.42
CA LYS A 336 4.51 -7.88 19.62
C LYS A 336 3.89 -7.29 18.35
N ARG A 337 4.65 -6.49 17.58
CA ARG A 337 4.22 -6.01 16.25
C ARG A 337 4.00 -7.18 15.28
N ILE A 338 4.92 -8.14 15.21
CA ILE A 338 4.82 -9.29 14.29
C ILE A 338 3.64 -10.20 14.66
N ILE A 339 3.36 -10.40 15.94
CA ILE A 339 2.19 -11.15 16.43
C ILE A 339 0.91 -10.50 15.91
N ASN A 340 0.72 -9.20 16.15
CA ASN A 340 -0.46 -8.46 15.68
C ASN A 340 -0.63 -8.50 14.15
N LEU A 341 0.49 -8.44 13.43
CA LEU A 341 0.53 -8.55 11.97
C LEU A 341 0.13 -9.96 11.50
N ASN A 342 0.56 -11.02 12.20
CA ASN A 342 0.15 -12.40 11.91
C ASN A 342 -1.32 -12.66 12.26
N GLU A 343 -1.80 -12.19 13.42
CA GLU A 343 -3.21 -12.33 13.83
C GLU A 343 -4.14 -11.69 12.82
N GLN A 344 -3.79 -10.49 12.35
CA GLN A 344 -4.58 -9.82 11.34
C GLN A 344 -4.54 -10.65 10.03
N VAL A 345 -3.39 -11.23 9.63
CA VAL A 345 -3.31 -12.11 8.44
C VAL A 345 -4.18 -13.37 8.60
N GLU A 346 -4.24 -13.96 9.79
CA GLU A 346 -5.13 -15.09 10.07
C GLU A 346 -6.60 -14.68 10.03
N LEU A 347 -6.96 -13.49 10.54
CA LEU A 347 -8.31 -12.94 10.42
C LEU A 347 -8.73 -12.79 8.95
N ALA A 348 -7.88 -12.21 8.10
CA ALA A 348 -8.21 -12.10 6.68
C ALA A 348 -8.37 -13.48 6.01
N ASN A 349 -7.61 -14.47 6.46
CA ASN A 349 -7.75 -15.85 6.00
C ASN A 349 -9.05 -16.51 6.47
N SER A 350 -9.44 -16.34 7.73
CA SER A 350 -10.68 -16.90 8.28
C SER A 350 -11.91 -16.25 7.65
N LEU A 351 -11.89 -14.93 7.45
CA LEU A 351 -12.95 -14.17 6.78
C LEU A 351 -12.99 -14.39 5.26
N LYS A 352 -12.00 -15.11 4.70
CA LYS A 352 -11.79 -15.28 3.25
C LYS A 352 -11.79 -13.94 2.50
N HIS A 353 -11.30 -12.89 3.16
CA HIS A 353 -11.26 -11.53 2.65
C HIS A 353 -9.88 -11.25 2.05
N SER A 354 -9.83 -10.67 0.86
CA SER A 354 -8.56 -10.43 0.18
C SER A 354 -7.80 -9.22 0.70
N HIS A 355 -8.43 -8.30 1.43
CA HIS A 355 -7.80 -7.02 1.73
C HIS A 355 -7.04 -7.05 3.05
N PHE A 356 -5.72 -6.98 2.91
CA PHE A 356 -4.78 -6.92 4.02
C PHE A 356 -3.83 -5.74 3.85
N PRO A 357 -4.14 -4.54 4.38
CA PRO A 357 -3.46 -3.32 3.94
C PRO A 357 -1.99 -3.26 4.35
N CYS A 358 -1.58 -3.94 5.42
CA CYS A 358 -0.20 -3.93 5.86
C CYS A 358 0.73 -4.77 4.94
N PHE A 359 0.22 -5.85 4.31
CA PHE A 359 1.04 -6.79 3.51
C PHE A 359 0.55 -7.11 2.09
N PHE A 360 -0.57 -6.56 1.66
CA PHE A 360 -1.00 -6.69 0.26
C PHE A 360 0.10 -6.33 -0.77
N PRO A 361 1.12 -5.50 -0.43
CA PRO A 361 2.26 -5.24 -1.31
C PRO A 361 3.44 -6.23 -1.21
N LEU A 362 3.64 -6.96 -0.09
CA LEU A 362 4.62 -8.09 -0.06
C LEU A 362 4.08 -9.32 -0.81
N GLY A 363 2.81 -9.26 -1.25
CA GLY A 363 2.20 -10.25 -2.11
C GLY A 363 1.47 -11.38 -1.39
N TYR A 364 1.29 -11.29 -0.06
CA TYR A 364 0.47 -12.26 0.64
C TYR A 364 -1.00 -12.10 0.23
N LYS A 365 -1.52 -13.12 -0.46
CA LYS A 365 -2.94 -13.29 -0.73
C LYS A 365 -3.34 -14.66 -0.21
N THR A 366 -4.47 -14.75 0.47
CA THR A 366 -5.05 -16.04 0.82
C THR A 366 -5.55 -16.70 -0.47
N GLU A 367 -5.30 -17.99 -0.67
CA GLU A 367 -5.78 -18.72 -1.84
C GLU A 367 -7.32 -18.60 -1.97
N ARG A 368 -8.01 -18.67 -0.82
CA ARG A 368 -9.45 -18.45 -0.72
C ARG A 368 -9.87 -17.02 -1.07
N GLY A 369 -9.10 -16.00 -0.69
CA GLY A 369 -9.36 -14.60 -1.07
C GLY A 369 -9.14 -14.34 -2.56
N LEU A 370 -8.17 -15.02 -3.20
CA LEU A 370 -8.00 -15.03 -4.65
C LEU A 370 -9.18 -15.70 -5.35
N LYS A 371 -9.59 -16.89 -4.90
CA LYS A 371 -10.78 -17.59 -5.41
C LYS A 371 -12.04 -16.74 -5.27
N ASN A 372 -12.27 -16.12 -4.12
CA ASN A 372 -13.40 -15.21 -3.91
C ASN A 372 -13.34 -13.98 -4.81
N LYS A 373 -12.15 -13.41 -5.04
CA LYS A 373 -12.00 -12.29 -5.98
C LYS A 373 -12.32 -12.73 -7.42
N MET A 374 -11.91 -13.93 -7.82
CA MET A 374 -12.25 -14.49 -9.14
C MET A 374 -13.75 -14.76 -9.26
N ILE A 375 -14.40 -15.31 -8.23
CA ILE A 375 -15.85 -15.51 -8.17
C ILE A 375 -16.57 -14.16 -8.25
N LEU A 376 -16.13 -13.15 -7.50
CA LEU A 376 -16.70 -11.81 -7.57
C LEU A 376 -16.50 -11.18 -8.96
N LEU A 377 -15.32 -11.35 -9.56
CA LEU A 377 -15.07 -10.90 -10.93
C LEU A 377 -16.02 -11.59 -11.90
N TYR A 378 -16.17 -12.92 -11.77
CA TYR A 378 -17.11 -13.72 -12.56
C TYR A 378 -18.56 -13.23 -12.37
N VAL A 379 -19.00 -12.98 -11.14
CA VAL A 379 -20.35 -12.44 -10.86
C VAL A 379 -20.52 -11.05 -11.46
N ILE A 380 -19.55 -10.14 -11.32
CA ILE A 380 -19.60 -8.80 -11.91
C ILE A 380 -19.64 -8.87 -13.44
N ILE A 381 -18.81 -9.72 -14.02
CA ILE A 381 -18.74 -9.97 -15.46
C ILE A 381 -20.09 -10.54 -15.94
N THR A 382 -20.63 -11.56 -15.29
CA THR A 382 -21.88 -12.23 -15.68
C THR A 382 -23.15 -11.48 -15.30
N SER A 383 -23.09 -10.47 -14.43
CA SER A 383 -24.21 -9.57 -14.13
C SER A 383 -24.23 -8.31 -15.02
N ASN A 384 -23.16 -8.06 -15.78
CA ASN A 384 -23.13 -7.01 -16.78
C ASN A 384 -23.96 -7.42 -18.02
N SER A 385 -24.97 -6.63 -18.36
CA SER A 385 -25.88 -6.90 -19.49
C SER A 385 -25.17 -7.01 -20.83
N LEU A 386 -24.09 -6.25 -21.02
CA LEU A 386 -23.28 -6.25 -22.23
C LEU A 386 -22.48 -7.55 -22.36
N PHE A 387 -21.93 -8.04 -21.25
CA PHE A 387 -21.23 -9.32 -21.23
C PHE A 387 -22.19 -10.52 -21.29
N ARG A 388 -23.41 -10.42 -20.73
CA ARG A 388 -24.47 -11.42 -20.96
C ARG A 388 -24.83 -11.54 -22.43
N ARG A 389 -24.92 -10.42 -23.16
CA ARG A 389 -25.15 -10.41 -24.62
C ARG A 389 -23.99 -11.07 -25.38
N VAL A 390 -22.75 -10.78 -25.00
CA VAL A 390 -21.56 -11.43 -25.60
C VAL A 390 -21.53 -12.93 -25.29
N LEU A 391 -21.79 -13.35 -24.04
CA LEU A 391 -21.87 -14.77 -23.66
C LEU A 391 -23.02 -15.50 -24.35
N PHE A 392 -24.18 -14.84 -24.49
CA PHE A 392 -25.30 -15.35 -25.25
C PHE A 392 -24.92 -15.57 -26.71
N TYR A 393 -24.26 -14.57 -27.32
CA TYR A 393 -23.77 -14.66 -28.70
C TYR A 393 -22.76 -15.78 -28.87
N ILE A 394 -21.77 -15.89 -27.98
CA ILE A 394 -20.78 -16.98 -28.00
C ILE A 394 -21.48 -18.34 -27.85
N ARG A 395 -22.44 -18.47 -26.93
CA ARG A 395 -23.20 -19.73 -26.75
C ARG A 395 -24.08 -20.05 -27.95
N SER A 396 -24.73 -19.07 -28.58
CA SER A 396 -25.53 -19.29 -29.78
C SER A 396 -24.65 -19.68 -30.97
N THR A 397 -23.46 -19.08 -31.10
CA THR A 397 -22.50 -19.42 -32.16
C THR A 397 -21.91 -20.81 -31.94
N LEU A 398 -21.53 -21.17 -30.72
CA LEU A 398 -21.05 -22.52 -30.40
C LEU A 398 -22.14 -23.57 -30.56
N LYS A 399 -23.40 -23.24 -30.25
CA LYS A 399 -24.54 -24.14 -30.47
C LYS A 399 -24.86 -24.32 -31.95
N LYS A 400 -24.70 -23.28 -32.78
CA LYS A 400 -24.75 -23.40 -34.25
C LYS A 400 -23.62 -24.28 -34.78
N ILE A 401 -22.37 -24.00 -34.38
CA ILE A 401 -21.21 -24.82 -34.79
C ILE A 401 -21.40 -26.29 -34.40
N ALA A 402 -21.95 -26.58 -33.22
CA ALA A 402 -22.22 -27.94 -32.76
C ALA A 402 -23.42 -28.62 -33.45
N ILE A 403 -24.35 -27.86 -34.03
CA ILE A 403 -25.47 -28.40 -34.84
C ILE A 403 -25.01 -28.62 -36.29
N ASP A 404 -24.10 -27.77 -36.80
CA ASP A 404 -23.54 -27.88 -38.14
C ASP A 404 -22.38 -28.91 -38.23
N SER A 405 -22.03 -29.56 -37.12
CA SER A 405 -21.02 -30.63 -37.03
C SER A 405 -21.59 -32.01 -36.63
N PHE A 406 -22.91 -32.14 -36.69
CA PHE A 406 -23.67 -33.39 -36.73
C PHE A 406 -24.53 -33.39 -38.01
#